data_AF-A0A2D8XNJ6-F1
#
_entry.id   AF-A0A2D8XNJ6-F1
#
_cell.length_a   1.000
_cell.length_b   1.000
_cell.length_c   1.000
_cell.angle_alpha   90.00
_cell.angle_beta   90.00
_cell.angle_gamma   90.00
#
_symmetry.space_group_name_H-M   'P 1'
#
loop_
_entity.id
_entity.type
_entity.pdbx_description
1 polymer ?
#
loop_
_entity_poly.entity_id
_entity_poly.type
_entity_poly.pdbx_seq_one_letter_code
_entity_poly.pdbx_strand_id
1 'polypeptide(L)'
;MAETEANYEMETEPDTEVEVSSVEETNDNAALQADTEVSGDDQFKKAESATQKRIDRLTKKMREAERREQEAINYARNVQTEAEQLKQRMNNLDNSYVSEFSTRVSAQMDQAESDLSRAMELGDTKNAVEAQRKITALAIQADRAEQAKAQQAQYAEQVQHAQQVQQAPQQVAQQPKRPDPKAEEWATKNKWFGEDQAMTYAVFGLHKKLIEDEKFDPQSDEYYTELDRRMAEEFPHKLKGQNKRPAQTVASASRTATTGRSGRKVRLTPSQVAIAKKLGVPLEEYAKYVKE
;
A
#
# COMPACT_ATOMS: atom_id res chain seq x y z
N MET A 1 -38.79 36.37 13.96
CA MET A 1 -39.31 37.17 12.83
C MET A 1 -38.15 38.04 12.38
N ALA A 2 -37.55 37.92 11.21
CA ALA A 2 -37.96 37.29 9.95
C ALA A 2 -36.78 36.54 9.33
N GLU A 3 -37.10 35.42 8.69
CA GLU A 3 -36.21 34.63 7.83
C GLU A 3 -36.15 35.31 6.47
N THR A 4 -34.93 35.51 5.95
CA THR A 4 -34.70 35.87 4.55
C THR A 4 -34.11 34.65 3.86
N GLU A 5 -34.99 33.89 3.21
CA GLU A 5 -34.64 32.83 2.28
C GLU A 5 -34.05 33.45 1.01
N ALA A 6 -32.76 33.21 0.76
CA ALA A 6 -32.12 33.51 -0.52
C ALA A 6 -32.30 32.29 -1.43
N ASN A 7 -33.25 32.40 -2.35
CA ASN A 7 -33.51 31.44 -3.41
C ASN A 7 -32.34 31.50 -4.41
N TYR A 8 -31.46 30.49 -4.42
CA TYR A 8 -30.40 30.35 -5.42
C TYR A 8 -30.87 29.38 -6.50
N GLU A 9 -31.28 29.92 -7.63
CA GLU A 9 -31.69 29.19 -8.83
C GLU A 9 -30.42 28.59 -9.47
N MET A 10 -30.28 27.27 -9.36
CA MET A 10 -29.19 26.52 -9.96
C MET A 10 -29.58 26.21 -11.41
N GLU A 11 -29.06 27.00 -12.34
CA GLU A 11 -29.10 26.70 -13.78
C GLU A 11 -28.37 25.38 -14.03
N THR A 12 -29.14 24.33 -14.31
CA THR A 12 -28.63 23.01 -14.71
C THR A 12 -28.17 23.08 -16.18
N GLU A 13 -26.85 23.08 -16.39
CA GLU A 13 -26.22 22.85 -17.68
C GLU A 13 -26.63 21.47 -18.27
N PRO A 14 -26.75 21.34 -19.60
CA PRO A 14 -27.27 20.15 -20.24
C PRO A 14 -26.31 18.96 -20.14
N ASP A 15 -26.88 17.84 -19.70
CA ASP A 15 -26.33 16.49 -19.70
C ASP A 15 -25.78 16.15 -21.10
N THR A 16 -24.45 16.08 -21.21
CA THR A 16 -23.79 15.57 -22.41
C THR A 16 -23.63 14.07 -22.25
N GLU A 17 -24.65 13.35 -22.73
CA GLU A 17 -24.67 11.89 -22.83
C GLU A 17 -23.53 11.44 -23.75
N VAL A 18 -22.44 10.94 -23.15
CA VAL A 18 -21.36 10.29 -23.88
C VAL A 18 -21.80 8.88 -24.21
N GLU A 19 -22.34 8.71 -25.41
CA GLU A 19 -22.68 7.43 -26.02
C GLU A 19 -21.40 6.61 -26.22
N VAL A 20 -21.09 5.74 -25.25
CA VAL A 20 -20.07 4.70 -25.39
C VAL A 20 -20.60 3.65 -26.38
N SER A 21 -20.25 3.84 -27.65
CA SER A 21 -20.43 2.83 -28.68
C SER A 21 -19.68 1.56 -28.26
N SER A 22 -20.44 0.59 -27.75
CA SER A 22 -19.99 -0.76 -27.51
C SER A 22 -19.51 -1.34 -28.84
N VAL A 23 -18.21 -1.58 -28.93
CA VAL A 23 -17.64 -2.35 -30.04
C VAL A 23 -18.22 -3.76 -29.93
N GLU A 24 -19.23 -4.03 -30.75
CA GLU A 24 -19.69 -5.38 -31.04
C GLU A 24 -18.48 -6.22 -31.45
N GLU A 25 -18.17 -7.22 -30.62
CA GLU A 25 -17.38 -8.37 -31.04
C GLU A 25 -18.17 -9.11 -32.14
N THR A 26 -17.97 -8.72 -33.39
CA THR A 26 -18.42 -9.54 -34.52
C THR A 26 -17.57 -10.80 -34.56
N ASN A 27 -18.17 -11.86 -34.03
CA ASN A 27 -17.73 -13.24 -34.13
C ASN A 27 -17.87 -13.73 -35.59
N ASP A 28 -16.99 -13.28 -36.47
CA ASP A 28 -16.90 -13.74 -37.86
C ASP A 28 -16.12 -15.07 -37.92
N ASN A 29 -16.79 -16.16 -37.55
CA ASN A 29 -16.30 -17.53 -37.76
C ASN A 29 -17.37 -18.45 -38.38
N ALA A 30 -18.16 -17.91 -39.31
CA ALA A 30 -19.18 -18.69 -40.00
C ALA A 30 -19.42 -18.18 -41.43
N ALA A 31 -18.53 -18.50 -42.37
CA ALA A 31 -18.85 -18.66 -43.80
C ALA A 31 -17.59 -19.10 -44.59
N LEU A 32 -17.27 -20.39 -44.55
CA LEU A 32 -16.32 -21.01 -45.49
C LEU A 32 -16.89 -22.36 -45.93
N GLN A 33 -17.98 -22.31 -46.70
CA GLN A 33 -18.37 -23.36 -47.63
C GLN A 33 -18.94 -22.71 -48.90
N ALA A 34 -18.13 -22.70 -49.96
CA ALA A 34 -18.60 -22.73 -51.34
C ALA A 34 -17.43 -23.17 -52.22
N ASP A 35 -17.54 -24.38 -52.74
CA ASP A 35 -16.71 -24.96 -53.78
C ASP A 35 -16.65 -24.05 -55.00
N THR A 36 -15.44 -23.78 -55.50
CA THR A 36 -15.21 -23.47 -56.90
C THR A 36 -13.75 -23.86 -57.18
N GLU A 37 -13.56 -24.79 -58.11
CA GLU A 37 -12.26 -25.08 -58.71
C GLU A 37 -11.70 -23.80 -59.35
N VAL A 38 -10.82 -23.12 -58.61
CA VAL A 38 -9.98 -22.03 -59.12
C VAL A 38 -8.54 -22.50 -59.06
N SER A 39 -7.85 -22.38 -60.20
CA SER A 39 -6.42 -22.64 -60.37
C SER A 39 -5.63 -22.15 -59.15
N GLY A 40 -4.66 -22.95 -58.67
CA GLY A 40 -3.93 -22.70 -57.42
C GLY A 40 -3.40 -21.26 -57.28
N ASP A 41 -3.00 -20.62 -58.40
CA ASP A 41 -2.56 -19.23 -58.45
C ASP A 41 -3.57 -18.19 -57.92
N ASP A 42 -4.88 -18.43 -58.08
CA ASP A 42 -5.93 -17.47 -57.69
C ASP A 42 -6.25 -17.55 -56.18
N GLN A 43 -6.10 -18.74 -55.58
CA GLN A 43 -6.19 -18.90 -54.12
C GLN A 43 -5.01 -18.25 -53.41
N PHE A 44 -3.79 -18.36 -53.96
CA PHE A 44 -2.61 -17.70 -53.38
C PHE A 44 -2.74 -16.17 -53.40
N LYS A 45 -3.17 -15.58 -54.53
CA LYS A 45 -3.39 -14.14 -54.63
C LYS A 45 -4.50 -13.64 -53.69
N LYS A 46 -5.56 -14.42 -53.51
CA LYS A 46 -6.66 -14.08 -52.60
C LYS A 46 -6.23 -14.18 -51.12
N ALA A 47 -5.43 -15.19 -50.77
CA ALA A 47 -4.84 -15.34 -49.43
C ALA A 47 -3.81 -14.24 -49.12
N GLU A 48 -2.98 -13.86 -50.08
CA GLU A 48 -2.04 -12.74 -49.97
C GLU A 48 -2.77 -11.40 -49.76
N SER A 49 -3.82 -11.14 -50.53
CA SER A 49 -4.67 -9.95 -50.37
C SER A 49 -5.38 -9.90 -49.00
N ALA A 50 -5.87 -11.04 -48.50
CA ALA A 50 -6.48 -11.12 -47.17
C ALA A 50 -5.46 -10.86 -46.05
N THR A 51 -4.23 -11.36 -46.20
CA THR A 51 -3.12 -11.14 -45.26
C THR A 51 -2.70 -9.68 -45.23
N GLN A 52 -2.53 -9.05 -46.40
CA GLN A 52 -2.19 -7.63 -46.49
C GLN A 52 -3.25 -6.75 -45.80
N LYS A 53 -4.54 -6.99 -46.08
CA LYS A 53 -5.64 -6.27 -45.41
C LYS A 53 -5.63 -6.44 -43.90
N ARG A 54 -5.27 -7.62 -43.38
CA ARG A 54 -5.13 -7.87 -41.94
C ARG A 54 -3.95 -7.09 -41.36
N ILE A 55 -2.80 -7.10 -42.03
CA ILE A 55 -1.63 -6.32 -41.62
C ILE A 55 -1.95 -4.83 -41.61
N ASP A 56 -2.63 -4.32 -42.62
CA ASP A 56 -3.04 -2.91 -42.70
C ASP A 56 -4.00 -2.54 -41.56
N ARG A 57 -4.97 -3.42 -41.24
CA ARG A 57 -5.88 -3.24 -40.09
C ARG A 57 -5.14 -3.27 -38.76
N LEU A 58 -4.22 -4.22 -38.56
CA LEU A 58 -3.42 -4.31 -37.33
C LEU A 58 -2.52 -3.09 -37.17
N THR A 59 -1.91 -2.62 -38.26
CA THR A 59 -1.08 -1.42 -38.26
C THR A 59 -1.90 -0.16 -37.98
N LYS A 60 -3.10 -0.05 -38.56
CA LYS A 60 -4.04 1.05 -38.27
C LYS A 60 -4.48 1.02 -36.80
N LYS A 61 -4.86 -0.15 -36.27
CA LYS A 61 -5.23 -0.33 -34.86
C LYS A 61 -4.06 0.02 -33.92
N MET A 62 -2.84 -0.35 -34.29
CA MET A 62 -1.64 -0.03 -33.53
C MET A 62 -1.39 1.48 -33.48
N ARG A 63 -1.39 2.18 -34.62
CA ARG A 63 -1.22 3.65 -34.64
C ARG A 63 -2.33 4.40 -33.91
N GLU A 64 -3.56 3.89 -34.00
CA GLU A 64 -4.70 4.47 -33.30
C GLU A 64 -4.62 4.26 -31.78
N ALA A 65 -4.15 3.07 -31.35
CA ALA A 65 -3.86 2.80 -29.95
C ALA A 65 -2.73 3.69 -29.42
N GLU A 66 -1.64 3.84 -30.19
CA GLU A 66 -0.52 4.73 -29.85
C GLU A 66 -0.97 6.19 -29.72
N ARG A 67 -1.81 6.68 -30.64
CA ARG A 67 -2.43 8.01 -30.52
C ARG A 67 -3.29 8.15 -29.27
N ARG A 68 -4.15 7.18 -28.98
CA ARG A 68 -5.00 7.20 -27.78
C ARG A 68 -4.16 7.18 -26.51
N GLU A 69 -3.09 6.39 -26.47
CA GLU A 69 -2.15 6.33 -25.36
C GLU A 69 -1.46 7.69 -25.19
N GLN A 70 -0.98 8.29 -26.27
CA GLN A 70 -0.34 9.60 -26.22
C GLN A 70 -1.31 10.71 -25.76
N GLU A 71 -2.56 10.69 -26.23
CA GLU A 71 -3.62 11.61 -25.79
C GLU A 71 -3.94 11.41 -24.30
N ALA A 72 -4.05 10.16 -23.83
CA ALA A 72 -4.28 9.84 -22.44
C ALA A 72 -3.11 10.28 -21.54
N ILE A 73 -1.87 10.09 -21.97
CA ILE A 73 -0.67 10.56 -21.26
C ILE A 73 -0.66 12.09 -21.20
N ASN A 74 -0.98 12.76 -22.31
CA ASN A 74 -1.04 14.22 -22.35
C ASN A 74 -2.14 14.75 -21.41
N TYR A 75 -3.32 14.13 -21.41
CA TYR A 75 -4.40 14.46 -20.48
C TYR A 75 -3.98 14.26 -19.03
N ALA A 76 -3.38 13.10 -18.70
CA ALA A 76 -2.92 12.81 -17.35
C ALA A 76 -1.85 13.81 -16.88
N ARG A 77 -0.92 14.21 -17.76
CA ARG A 77 0.05 15.27 -17.48
C ARG A 77 -0.63 16.61 -17.23
N ASN A 78 -1.59 16.99 -18.06
CA ASN A 78 -2.32 18.25 -17.89
C ASN A 78 -3.06 18.29 -16.55
N VAL A 79 -3.81 17.23 -16.22
CA VAL A 79 -4.50 17.10 -14.92
C VAL A 79 -3.52 17.16 -13.76
N GLN A 80 -2.37 16.49 -13.87
CA GLN A 80 -1.33 16.55 -12.84
C GLN A 80 -0.78 17.97 -12.68
N THR A 81 -0.52 18.69 -13.78
CA THR A 81 -0.03 20.07 -13.73
C THR A 81 -1.08 21.03 -13.16
N GLU A 82 -2.35 20.85 -13.49
CA GLU A 82 -3.45 21.66 -12.96
C GLU A 82 -3.63 21.42 -11.45
N ALA A 83 -3.56 20.16 -11.02
CA ALA A 83 -3.62 19.80 -9.61
C ALA A 83 -2.46 20.43 -8.82
N GLU A 84 -1.24 20.39 -9.36
CA GLU A 84 -0.07 21.02 -8.74
C GLU A 84 -0.20 22.55 -8.69
N GLN A 85 -0.65 23.18 -9.77
CA GLN A 85 -0.93 24.62 -9.80
C GLN A 85 -2.03 25.03 -8.83
N LEU A 86 -3.08 24.23 -8.68
CA LEU A 86 -4.16 24.48 -7.74
C LEU A 86 -3.65 24.36 -6.30
N LYS A 87 -2.86 23.33 -6.01
CA LYS A 87 -2.23 23.14 -4.70
C LYS A 87 -1.31 24.30 -4.35
N GLN A 88 -0.48 24.77 -5.28
CA GLN A 88 0.38 25.93 -5.09
C GLN A 88 -0.42 27.21 -4.83
N ARG A 89 -1.48 27.45 -5.61
CA ARG A 89 -2.37 28.60 -5.39
C ARG A 89 -3.05 28.54 -4.02
N MET A 90 -3.55 27.38 -3.60
CA MET A 90 -4.15 27.20 -2.29
C MET A 90 -3.15 27.50 -1.17
N ASN A 91 -1.95 26.91 -1.22
CA ASN A 91 -0.90 27.16 -0.23
C ASN A 91 -0.54 28.67 -0.16
N ASN A 92 -0.46 29.34 -1.30
CA ASN A 92 -0.16 30.77 -1.34
C ASN A 92 -1.30 31.63 -0.76
N LEU A 93 -2.55 31.28 -1.05
CA LEU A 93 -3.73 31.94 -0.48
C LEU A 93 -3.78 31.77 1.04
N ASP A 94 -3.56 30.55 1.53
CA ASP A 94 -3.55 30.25 2.95
C ASP A 94 -2.43 31.00 3.69
N ASN A 95 -1.22 31.05 3.11
CA ASN A 95 -0.09 31.76 3.68
C ASN A 95 -0.32 33.29 3.71
N SER A 96 -0.81 33.86 2.60
CA SER A 96 -1.11 35.29 2.52
C SER A 96 -2.24 35.67 3.47
N TYR A 97 -3.30 34.86 3.58
CA TYR A 97 -4.40 35.10 4.50
C TYR A 97 -3.94 35.13 5.96
N VAL A 98 -3.15 34.13 6.39
CA VAL A 98 -2.62 34.06 7.75
C VAL A 98 -1.67 35.24 8.02
N SER A 99 -0.83 35.61 7.06
CA SER A 99 0.10 36.75 7.18
C SER A 99 -0.63 38.08 7.32
N GLU A 100 -1.63 38.34 6.47
CA GLU A 100 -2.45 39.55 6.51
C GLU A 100 -3.28 39.62 7.80
N PHE A 101 -3.86 38.50 8.21
CA PHE A 101 -4.60 38.41 9.46
C PHE A 101 -3.69 38.68 10.67
N SER A 102 -2.50 38.07 10.72
CA SER A 102 -1.50 38.32 11.77
C SER A 102 -1.09 39.79 11.83
N THR A 103 -0.83 40.41 10.68
CA THR A 103 -0.46 41.83 10.59
C THR A 103 -1.58 42.73 11.09
N ARG A 104 -2.83 42.43 10.70
CA ARG A 104 -4.01 43.18 11.13
C ARG A 104 -4.23 43.07 12.63
N VAL A 105 -4.14 41.86 13.19
CA VAL A 105 -4.32 41.64 14.64
C VAL A 105 -3.22 42.36 15.42
N SER A 106 -1.97 42.31 14.96
CA SER A 106 -0.87 43.06 15.57
C SER A 106 -1.13 44.57 15.58
N ALA A 107 -1.52 45.15 14.44
CA ALA A 107 -1.83 46.58 14.38
C ALA A 107 -3.02 46.98 15.27
N GLN A 108 -4.04 46.12 15.37
CA GLN A 108 -5.17 46.34 16.28
C GLN A 108 -4.76 46.19 17.76
N MET A 109 -3.82 45.30 18.06
CA MET A 109 -3.25 45.10 19.40
C MET A 109 -2.52 46.37 19.84
N ASP A 110 -1.61 46.89 19.00
CA ASP A 110 -0.86 48.13 19.25
C ASP A 110 -1.80 49.32 19.49
N GLN A 111 -2.88 49.41 18.70
CA GLN A 111 -3.89 50.46 18.90
C GLN A 111 -4.64 50.28 20.23
N ALA A 112 -5.02 49.07 20.59
CA ALA A 112 -5.73 48.80 21.85
C ALA A 112 -4.85 49.05 23.07
N GLU A 113 -3.54 48.77 22.98
CA GLU A 113 -2.55 49.11 24.00
C GLU A 113 -2.38 50.63 24.16
N SER A 114 -2.33 51.37 23.05
CA SER A 114 -2.30 52.83 23.06
C SER A 114 -3.57 53.44 23.68
N ASP A 115 -4.74 52.89 23.35
CA ASP A 115 -6.03 53.29 23.92
C ASP A 115 -6.07 53.01 25.44
N LEU A 116 -5.54 51.87 25.89
CA LEU A 116 -5.42 51.55 27.30
C LEU A 116 -4.51 52.52 28.05
N SER A 117 -3.31 52.81 27.50
CA SER A 117 -2.37 53.77 28.10
C SER A 117 -3.03 55.13 28.27
N ARG A 118 -3.70 55.62 27.21
CA ARG A 118 -4.42 56.90 27.25
C ARG A 118 -5.54 56.90 28.28
N ALA A 119 -6.33 55.82 28.37
CA ALA A 119 -7.40 55.72 29.35
C ALA A 119 -6.86 55.72 30.79
N MET A 120 -5.70 55.09 31.02
CA MET A 120 -5.00 55.11 32.32
C MET A 120 -4.49 56.50 32.68
N GLU A 121 -3.91 57.24 31.72
CA GLU A 121 -3.44 58.61 31.91
C GLU A 121 -4.57 59.59 32.23
N LEU A 122 -5.73 59.41 31.59
CA LEU A 122 -6.92 60.25 31.81
C LEU A 122 -7.74 59.83 33.04
N GLY A 123 -7.40 58.71 33.70
CA GLY A 123 -8.17 58.13 34.80
C GLY A 123 -9.55 57.59 34.38
N ASP A 124 -9.75 57.32 33.09
CA ASP A 124 -11.00 56.79 32.55
C ASP A 124 -11.06 55.27 32.69
N THR A 125 -11.56 54.83 33.85
CA THR A 125 -11.68 53.41 34.20
C THR A 125 -12.59 52.63 33.24
N LYS A 126 -13.59 53.27 32.62
CA LYS A 126 -14.50 52.59 31.69
C LYS A 126 -13.78 52.25 30.39
N ASN A 127 -13.11 53.23 29.80
CA ASN A 127 -12.34 53.03 28.58
C ASN A 127 -11.16 52.07 28.79
N ALA A 128 -10.54 52.07 29.98
CA ALA A 128 -9.49 51.12 30.32
C ALA A 128 -9.99 49.66 30.31
N VAL A 129 -11.17 49.38 30.90
CA VAL A 129 -11.75 48.02 30.87
C VAL A 129 -12.13 47.60 29.45
N GLU A 130 -12.66 48.51 28.64
CA GLU A 130 -12.99 48.23 27.24
C GLU A 130 -11.74 47.92 26.40
N ALA A 131 -10.67 48.71 26.55
CA ALA A 131 -9.38 48.47 25.91
C ALA A 131 -8.78 47.12 26.35
N GLN A 132 -8.81 46.80 27.65
CA GLN A 132 -8.33 45.51 28.16
C GLN A 132 -9.12 44.32 27.59
N ARG A 133 -10.44 44.45 27.42
CA ARG A 133 -11.27 43.42 26.76
C ARG A 133 -10.88 43.24 25.30
N LYS A 134 -10.64 44.33 24.57
CA LYS A 134 -10.16 44.29 23.17
C LYS A 134 -8.80 43.59 23.08
N ILE A 135 -7.84 43.96 23.92
CA ILE A 135 -6.52 43.31 23.99
C ILE A 135 -6.68 41.80 24.23
N THR A 136 -7.52 41.41 25.18
CA THR A 136 -7.75 39.98 25.48
C THR A 136 -8.35 39.24 24.28
N ALA A 137 -9.32 39.85 23.59
CA ALA A 137 -9.92 39.25 22.39
C ALA A 137 -8.92 39.14 21.24
N LEU A 138 -8.07 40.15 21.05
CA LEU A 138 -7.01 40.18 20.04
C LEU A 138 -5.90 39.18 20.36
N ALA A 139 -5.54 38.99 21.63
CA ALA A 139 -4.56 38.00 22.06
C ALA A 139 -4.99 36.57 21.70
N ILE A 140 -6.28 36.23 21.89
CA ILE A 140 -6.83 34.94 21.48
C ILE A 140 -6.78 34.77 19.94
N GLN A 141 -7.04 35.85 19.19
CA GLN A 141 -6.94 35.82 17.73
C GLN A 141 -5.49 35.65 17.26
N ALA A 142 -4.54 36.31 17.93
CA ALA A 142 -3.11 36.18 17.64
C ALA A 142 -2.61 34.76 17.91
N ASP A 143 -2.95 34.17 19.06
CA ASP A 143 -2.62 32.78 19.39
C ASP A 143 -3.18 31.80 18.35
N ARG A 144 -4.45 32.00 17.92
CA ARG A 144 -5.04 31.19 16.86
C ARG A 144 -4.32 31.33 15.51
N ALA A 145 -3.87 32.54 15.17
CA ALA A 145 -3.10 32.79 13.96
C ALA A 145 -1.72 32.11 14.02
N GLU A 146 -1.05 32.17 15.17
CA GLU A 146 0.24 31.52 15.40
C GLU A 146 0.11 29.99 15.34
N GLN A 147 -0.94 29.42 15.94
CA GLN A 147 -1.23 28.00 15.84
C GLN A 147 -1.50 27.57 14.39
N ALA A 148 -2.25 28.35 13.62
CA ALA A 148 -2.50 28.06 12.21
C ALA A 148 -1.19 28.09 11.40
N LYS A 149 -0.32 29.07 11.65
CA LYS A 149 1.00 29.18 11.02
C LYS A 149 1.92 28.00 11.39
N ALA A 150 1.91 27.58 12.65
CA ALA A 150 2.67 26.43 13.12
C ALA A 150 2.20 25.12 12.47
N GLN A 151 0.88 24.92 12.35
CA GLN A 151 0.32 23.76 11.65
C GLN A 151 0.69 23.73 10.16
N GLN A 152 0.67 24.88 9.49
CA GLN A 152 1.12 25.00 8.10
C GLN A 152 2.62 24.66 7.95
N ALA A 153 3.47 25.16 8.86
CA ALA A 153 4.89 24.87 8.85
C ALA A 153 5.16 23.35 9.04
N GLN A 154 4.47 22.72 9.99
CA GLN A 154 4.57 21.27 10.21
C GLN A 154 4.12 20.46 8.99
N TYR A 155 3.01 20.86 8.36
CA TYR A 155 2.54 20.21 7.13
C TYR A 155 3.56 20.36 6.00
N ALA A 156 4.17 21.54 5.84
CA ALA A 156 5.21 21.77 4.84
C ALA A 156 6.45 20.89 5.09
N GLU A 157 6.92 20.77 6.34
CA GLU A 157 8.01 19.86 6.70
C GLU A 157 7.65 18.39 6.42
N GLN A 158 6.43 17.96 6.76
CA GLN A 158 5.98 16.59 6.51
C GLN A 158 5.94 16.25 5.02
N VAL A 159 5.49 17.19 4.18
CA VAL A 159 5.50 17.02 2.71
C VAL A 159 6.93 16.92 2.18
N GLN A 160 7.86 17.73 2.69
CA GLN A 160 9.28 17.64 2.29
C GLN A 160 9.92 16.32 2.73
N HIS A 161 9.66 15.87 3.95
CA HIS A 161 10.13 14.57 4.44
C HIS A 161 9.55 13.40 3.63
N ALA A 162 8.26 13.44 3.27
CA ALA A 162 7.65 12.40 2.44
C ALA A 162 8.31 12.31 1.05
N GLN A 163 8.67 13.44 0.43
CA GLN A 163 9.40 13.46 -0.84
C GLN A 163 10.83 12.92 -0.70
N GLN A 164 11.51 13.18 0.41
CA GLN A 164 12.86 12.66 0.66
C GLN A 164 12.88 11.15 0.93
N VAL A 165 11.90 10.60 1.65
CA VAL A 165 11.82 9.15 1.91
C VAL A 165 11.57 8.37 0.60
N GLN A 166 10.91 8.98 -0.38
CA GLN A 166 10.71 8.39 -1.70
C GLN A 166 11.98 8.37 -2.58
N GLN A 167 13.00 9.15 -2.22
CA GLN A 167 14.33 9.14 -2.86
C GLN A 167 15.42 8.47 -2.00
N ALA A 168 15.11 8.00 -0.80
CA ALA A 168 16.06 7.20 -0.05
C ALA A 168 16.32 5.91 -0.84
N PRO A 169 17.59 5.54 -1.12
CA PRO A 169 17.87 4.28 -1.79
C PRO A 169 17.20 3.18 -0.99
N GLN A 170 16.38 2.36 -1.68
CA GLN A 170 15.87 1.13 -1.09
C GLN A 170 17.04 0.46 -0.41
N GLN A 171 16.94 0.27 0.91
CA GLN A 171 17.84 -0.63 1.60
C GLN A 171 17.74 -1.94 0.84
N VAL A 172 18.81 -2.27 0.12
CA VAL A 172 18.99 -3.53 -0.57
C VAL A 172 18.64 -4.60 0.46
N ALA A 173 17.53 -5.30 0.24
CA ALA A 173 17.27 -6.53 0.95
C ALA A 173 18.55 -7.35 0.77
N GLN A 174 19.28 -7.58 1.86
CA GLN A 174 20.46 -8.43 1.82
C GLN A 174 20.01 -9.72 1.16
N GLN A 175 20.52 -9.98 -0.04
CA GLN A 175 20.36 -11.28 -0.66
C GLN A 175 20.80 -12.30 0.40
N PRO A 176 20.00 -13.35 0.67
CA PRO A 176 20.43 -14.38 1.60
C PRO A 176 21.80 -14.85 1.14
N LYS A 177 22.81 -14.66 2.02
CA LYS A 177 24.15 -15.16 1.77
C LYS A 177 24.01 -16.61 1.36
N ARG A 178 24.64 -17.00 0.25
CA ARG A 178 24.63 -18.39 -0.20
C ARG A 178 25.01 -19.28 1.00
N PRO A 179 24.24 -20.34 1.30
CA PRO A 179 24.58 -21.23 2.40
C PRO A 179 26.00 -21.76 2.19
N ASP A 180 26.77 -21.87 3.27
CA ASP A 180 28.10 -22.46 3.25
C ASP A 180 28.01 -23.91 2.71
N PRO A 181 28.84 -24.32 1.74
CA PRO A 181 28.80 -25.68 1.21
C PRO A 181 28.93 -26.75 2.30
N LYS A 182 29.74 -26.52 3.36
CA LYS A 182 29.87 -27.47 4.47
C LYS A 182 28.62 -27.53 5.34
N ALA A 183 27.94 -26.40 5.53
CA ALA A 183 26.68 -26.36 6.27
C ALA A 183 25.57 -27.13 5.53
N GLU A 184 25.56 -27.07 4.20
CA GLU A 184 24.64 -27.83 3.36
C GLU A 184 24.94 -29.34 3.40
N GLU A 185 26.20 -29.73 3.31
CA GLU A 185 26.63 -31.14 3.46
C GLU A 185 26.27 -31.70 4.84
N TRP A 186 26.47 -30.93 5.91
CA TRP A 186 26.11 -31.34 7.26
C TRP A 186 24.59 -31.46 7.45
N ALA A 187 23.82 -30.51 6.92
CA ALA A 187 22.36 -30.53 6.97
C ALA A 187 21.79 -31.72 6.19
N THR A 188 22.34 -32.05 5.02
CA THR A 188 21.90 -33.20 4.21
C THR A 188 22.24 -34.53 4.86
N LYS A 189 23.37 -34.62 5.58
CA LYS A 189 23.72 -35.80 6.40
C LYS A 189 22.75 -36.02 7.56
N ASN A 190 22.29 -34.93 8.17
CA ASN A 190 21.39 -34.93 9.31
C ASN A 190 19.92 -34.70 8.89
N LYS A 191 19.24 -35.75 8.40
CA LYS A 191 17.86 -35.66 7.88
C LYS A 191 16.83 -35.01 8.83
N TRP A 192 17.06 -35.08 10.14
CA TRP A 192 16.20 -34.45 11.14
C TRP A 192 16.30 -32.92 11.15
N PHE A 193 17.36 -32.35 10.58
CA PHE A 193 17.57 -30.90 10.51
C PHE A 193 16.61 -30.27 9.50
N GLY A 194 15.77 -29.35 9.97
CA GLY A 194 14.66 -28.76 9.20
C GLY A 194 13.33 -29.53 9.33
N GLU A 195 13.36 -30.82 9.66
CA GLU A 195 12.16 -31.62 9.93
C GLU A 195 11.74 -31.54 11.40
N ASP A 196 12.67 -31.79 12.33
CA ASP A 196 12.43 -31.64 13.77
C ASP A 196 12.80 -30.21 14.20
N GLN A 197 11.78 -29.39 14.39
CA GLN A 197 11.94 -28.00 14.81
C GLN A 197 12.71 -27.88 16.13
N ALA A 198 12.49 -28.77 17.10
CA ALA A 198 13.14 -28.68 18.41
C ALA A 198 14.64 -28.93 18.29
N MET A 199 15.05 -29.95 17.53
CA MET A 199 16.46 -30.20 17.26
C MET A 199 17.09 -29.10 16.40
N THR A 200 16.35 -28.58 15.41
CA THR A 200 16.83 -27.51 14.52
C THR A 200 17.09 -26.20 15.29
N TYR A 201 16.19 -25.81 16.19
CA TYR A 201 16.41 -24.63 17.04
C TYR A 201 17.53 -24.84 18.06
N ALA A 202 17.68 -26.05 18.58
CA ALA A 202 18.79 -26.37 19.47
C ALA A 202 20.15 -26.24 18.76
N VAL A 203 20.25 -26.66 17.49
CA VAL A 203 21.45 -26.43 16.67
C VAL A 203 21.78 -24.95 16.56
N PHE A 204 20.81 -24.08 16.31
CA PHE A 204 21.05 -22.64 16.26
C PHE A 204 21.53 -22.07 17.61
N GLY A 205 20.99 -22.59 18.72
CA GLY A 205 21.44 -22.23 20.06
C GLY A 205 22.87 -22.70 20.36
N LEU A 206 23.22 -23.92 19.94
CA LEU A 206 24.56 -24.48 20.09
C LEU A 206 25.59 -23.81 19.18
N HIS A 207 25.21 -23.51 17.93
CA HIS A 207 25.99 -22.73 16.98
C HIS A 207 26.40 -21.38 17.57
N LYS A 208 25.44 -20.66 18.16
CA LYS A 208 25.70 -19.37 18.81
C LYS A 208 26.72 -19.51 19.93
N LYS A 209 26.59 -20.51 20.81
CA LYS A 209 27.55 -20.75 21.90
C LYS A 209 28.95 -21.12 21.38
N LEU A 210 29.03 -22.02 20.38
CA LEU A 210 30.30 -22.46 19.81
C LEU A 210 31.08 -21.29 19.17
N ILE A 211 30.39 -20.36 18.52
CA ILE A 211 31.02 -19.22 17.84
C ILE A 211 31.27 -18.05 18.80
N GLU A 212 30.31 -17.72 19.65
CA GLU A 212 30.41 -16.53 20.50
C GLU A 212 31.26 -16.78 21.74
N ASP A 213 31.06 -17.91 22.43
CA ASP A 213 31.72 -18.20 23.71
C ASP A 213 33.05 -18.92 23.49
N GLU A 214 33.06 -19.91 22.60
CA GLU A 214 34.22 -20.81 22.40
C GLU A 214 35.05 -20.49 21.15
N LYS A 215 34.62 -19.49 20.36
CA LYS A 215 35.35 -18.95 19.20
C LYS A 215 35.74 -19.99 18.14
N PHE A 216 34.93 -21.03 17.96
CA PHE A 216 35.12 -21.98 16.87
C PHE A 216 34.84 -21.32 15.50
N ASP A 217 35.62 -21.72 14.50
CA ASP A 217 35.41 -21.30 13.12
C ASP A 217 34.23 -22.07 12.49
N PRO A 218 33.15 -21.40 12.02
CA PRO A 218 31.99 -22.05 11.40
C PRO A 218 32.30 -22.89 10.15
N GLN A 219 33.47 -22.69 9.54
CA GLN A 219 33.89 -23.42 8.33
C GLN A 219 34.83 -24.59 8.64
N SER A 220 35.23 -24.75 9.90
CA SER A 220 36.15 -25.82 10.32
C SER A 220 35.42 -27.16 10.51
N ASP A 221 36.13 -28.26 10.28
CA ASP A 221 35.58 -29.60 10.52
C ASP A 221 35.44 -29.90 12.03
N GLU A 222 36.26 -29.23 12.85
CA GLU A 222 36.21 -29.30 14.32
C GLU A 222 34.87 -28.75 14.85
N TYR A 223 34.39 -27.64 14.29
CA TYR A 223 33.09 -27.06 14.64
C TYR A 223 31.94 -28.06 14.44
N TYR A 224 31.87 -28.73 13.29
CA TYR A 224 30.79 -29.70 13.02
C TYR A 224 30.91 -30.97 13.88
N THR A 225 32.13 -31.37 14.24
CA THR A 225 32.37 -32.50 15.14
C THR A 225 31.86 -32.20 16.55
N GLU A 226 32.16 -31.02 17.09
CA GLU A 226 31.67 -30.58 18.40
C GLU A 226 30.16 -30.30 18.40
N LEU A 227 29.62 -29.77 17.30
CA LEU A 227 28.19 -29.57 17.13
C LEU A 227 27.42 -30.91 17.19
N ASP A 228 27.87 -31.93 16.45
CA ASP A 228 27.27 -33.27 16.46
C ASP A 228 27.38 -33.94 17.83
N ARG A 229 28.53 -33.77 18.50
CA ARG A 229 28.75 -34.29 19.86
C ARG A 229 27.75 -33.71 20.85
N ARG A 230 27.60 -32.38 20.88
CA ARG A 230 26.66 -31.69 21.78
C ARG A 230 25.21 -31.99 21.45
N MET A 231 24.87 -32.09 20.17
CA MET A 231 23.55 -32.54 19.76
C MET A 231 23.25 -33.96 20.26
N ALA A 232 24.23 -34.88 20.24
CA ALA A 232 24.09 -36.23 20.78
C ALA A 232 23.97 -36.28 22.31
N GLU A 233 24.57 -35.32 23.02
CA GLU A 233 24.47 -35.15 24.47
C GLU A 233 23.11 -34.54 24.90
N GLU A 234 22.59 -33.57 24.14
CA GLU A 234 21.29 -32.92 24.41
C GLU A 234 20.09 -33.80 23.98
N PHE A 235 20.23 -34.53 22.87
CA PHE A 235 19.17 -35.39 22.33
C PHE A 235 19.56 -36.87 22.25
N PRO A 236 20.03 -37.49 23.35
CA PRO A 236 20.43 -38.90 23.34
C PRO A 236 19.24 -39.80 23.05
N HIS A 237 18.03 -39.37 23.43
CA HIS A 237 16.77 -40.08 23.25
C HIS A 237 16.24 -40.04 21.81
N LYS A 238 16.70 -39.09 20.97
CA LYS A 238 16.32 -38.98 19.55
C LYS A 238 17.39 -39.51 18.61
N LEU A 239 18.67 -39.36 18.97
CA LEU A 239 19.81 -39.75 18.13
C LEU A 239 20.28 -41.19 18.37
N LYS A 240 20.17 -41.72 19.60
CA LYS A 240 20.39 -43.15 19.85
C LYS A 240 19.07 -43.87 19.66
N GLY A 241 18.91 -44.50 18.50
CA GLY A 241 17.73 -45.31 18.17
C GLY A 241 17.30 -46.18 19.35
N GLN A 242 16.03 -46.10 19.69
CA GLN A 242 15.43 -46.84 20.80
C GLN A 242 15.49 -48.35 20.56
N ASN A 243 16.60 -48.99 20.94
CA ASN A 243 16.61 -50.40 21.36
C ASN A 243 16.40 -50.50 22.87
N LYS A 244 15.33 -49.87 23.37
CA LYS A 244 14.79 -50.17 24.69
C LYS A 244 13.31 -50.49 24.53
N ARG A 245 13.02 -51.79 24.57
CA ARG A 245 11.66 -52.35 24.59
C ARG A 245 10.84 -51.62 25.66
N PRO A 246 9.69 -51.03 25.32
CA PRO A 246 8.81 -50.46 26.33
C PRO A 246 8.20 -51.60 27.16
N ALA A 247 8.36 -51.54 28.48
CA ALA A 247 7.62 -52.39 29.40
C ALA A 247 6.12 -52.10 29.22
N GLN A 248 5.34 -53.15 28.97
CA GLN A 248 3.92 -53.09 28.71
C GLN A 248 3.16 -52.66 29.97
N THR A 249 2.63 -51.44 29.97
CA THR A 249 1.71 -50.97 31.02
C THR A 249 0.27 -51.28 30.60
N VAL A 250 -0.42 -52.06 31.42
CA VAL A 250 -1.81 -52.48 31.22
C VAL A 250 -2.76 -51.35 31.62
N ALA A 251 -3.71 -51.03 30.74
CA ALA A 251 -4.65 -49.93 30.86
C ALA A 251 -5.75 -50.19 31.90
N SER A 252 -6.24 -49.11 32.52
CA SER A 252 -7.61 -49.05 33.02
C SER A 252 -8.34 -47.82 32.45
N ALA A 253 -9.53 -48.12 31.95
CA ALA A 253 -10.50 -47.27 31.27
C ALA A 253 -10.82 -45.94 31.97
N SER A 254 -10.87 -44.85 31.19
CA SER A 254 -12.13 -44.14 30.94
C SER A 254 -11.99 -43.18 29.76
N ARG A 255 -12.98 -43.21 28.88
CA ARG A 255 -13.08 -42.43 27.65
C ARG A 255 -13.73 -41.08 27.93
N THR A 256 -13.26 -40.01 27.30
CA THR A 256 -14.10 -39.06 26.55
C THR A 256 -13.18 -38.27 25.61
N ALA A 257 -13.34 -38.49 24.31
CA ALA A 257 -12.64 -37.78 23.25
C ALA A 257 -13.59 -36.72 22.68
N THR A 258 -13.23 -35.45 22.83
CA THR A 258 -13.91 -34.33 22.18
C THR A 258 -13.37 -34.19 20.76
N THR A 259 -14.11 -34.69 19.78
CA THR A 259 -13.84 -34.50 18.36
C THR A 259 -14.18 -33.06 17.93
N GLY A 260 -13.17 -32.20 17.82
CA GLY A 260 -13.28 -30.87 17.23
C GLY A 260 -13.39 -30.93 15.70
N ARG A 261 -14.57 -30.63 15.18
CA ARG A 261 -14.99 -30.79 13.78
C ARG A 261 -14.69 -29.54 12.94
N SER A 262 -13.88 -29.73 11.89
CA SER A 262 -13.99 -29.11 10.55
C SER A 262 -13.92 -27.57 10.41
N GLY A 263 -12.71 -27.02 10.26
CA GLY A 263 -12.49 -25.70 9.62
C GLY A 263 -12.75 -25.77 8.11
N ARG A 264 -13.94 -25.36 7.65
CA ARG A 264 -14.36 -25.38 6.24
C ARG A 264 -13.70 -24.24 5.46
N LYS A 265 -12.47 -24.45 4.96
CA LYS A 265 -11.78 -23.51 4.05
C LYS A 265 -12.55 -23.40 2.72
N VAL A 266 -12.85 -22.19 2.30
CA VAL A 266 -13.54 -21.88 1.02
C VAL A 266 -12.50 -21.35 0.04
N ARG A 267 -12.51 -21.86 -1.19
CA ARG A 267 -11.66 -21.38 -2.28
C ARG A 267 -12.55 -20.70 -3.31
N LEU A 268 -12.25 -19.45 -3.64
CA LEU A 268 -12.93 -18.71 -4.70
C LEU A 268 -12.27 -18.99 -6.05
N THR A 269 -13.06 -19.03 -7.12
CA THR A 269 -12.54 -19.10 -8.49
C THR A 269 -11.99 -17.72 -8.94
N PRO A 270 -11.09 -17.66 -9.92
CA PRO A 270 -10.56 -16.39 -10.41
C PRO A 270 -11.64 -15.41 -10.90
N SER A 271 -12.76 -15.90 -11.45
CA SER A 271 -13.90 -15.06 -11.85
C SER A 271 -14.64 -14.47 -10.65
N GLN A 272 -14.82 -15.23 -9.57
CA GLN A 272 -15.43 -14.77 -8.32
C GLN A 272 -14.57 -13.69 -7.63
N VAL A 273 -13.24 -13.84 -7.68
CA VAL A 273 -12.31 -12.82 -7.17
C VAL A 273 -12.40 -11.54 -8.01
N ALA A 274 -12.54 -11.65 -9.33
CA ALA A 274 -12.72 -10.49 -10.21
C ALA A 274 -14.05 -9.76 -9.97
N ILE A 275 -15.15 -10.50 -9.74
CA ILE A 275 -16.46 -9.93 -9.42
C ILE A 275 -16.46 -9.23 -8.07
N ALA A 276 -15.87 -9.84 -7.02
CA ALA A 276 -15.74 -9.22 -5.70
C ALA A 276 -14.97 -7.89 -5.78
N LYS A 277 -13.88 -7.85 -6.54
CA LYS A 277 -13.12 -6.62 -6.80
C LYS A 277 -13.91 -5.57 -7.59
N LYS A 278 -14.71 -6.00 -8.57
CA LYS A 278 -15.57 -5.10 -9.37
C LYS A 278 -16.72 -4.50 -8.55
N LEU A 279 -17.22 -5.23 -7.55
CA LEU A 279 -18.26 -4.79 -6.61
C LEU A 279 -17.70 -4.06 -5.38
N GLY A 280 -16.38 -3.97 -5.23
CA GLY A 280 -15.72 -3.31 -4.10
C GLY A 280 -15.89 -4.03 -2.75
N VAL A 281 -16.29 -5.31 -2.75
CA VAL A 281 -16.57 -6.08 -1.53
C VAL A 281 -15.33 -6.91 -1.14
N PRO A 282 -14.94 -6.94 0.15
CA PRO A 282 -13.84 -7.78 0.63
C PRO A 282 -14.06 -9.26 0.26
N LEU A 283 -12.97 -9.95 -0.11
CA LEU A 283 -13.02 -11.35 -0.55
C LEU A 283 -13.61 -12.28 0.52
N GLU A 284 -13.44 -11.95 1.79
CA GLU A 284 -13.99 -12.70 2.93
C GLU A 284 -15.52 -12.60 3.02
N GLU A 285 -16.06 -11.41 2.78
CA GLU A 285 -17.52 -11.18 2.78
C GLU A 285 -18.15 -11.81 1.55
N TYR A 286 -17.55 -11.66 0.37
CA TYR A 286 -18.04 -12.28 -0.86
C TYR A 286 -18.04 -13.82 -0.75
N ALA A 287 -17.02 -14.42 -0.11
CA ALA A 287 -16.94 -15.88 0.12
C ALA A 287 -18.06 -16.43 1.02
N LYS A 288 -18.70 -15.59 1.83
CA LYS A 288 -19.81 -15.97 2.71
C LYS A 288 -21.11 -16.17 1.92
N TYR A 289 -21.34 -15.35 0.89
CA TYR A 289 -22.58 -15.33 0.09
C TYR A 289 -22.57 -16.25 -1.13
N VAL A 290 -21.39 -16.63 -1.63
CA VAL A 290 -21.25 -17.56 -2.77
C VAL A 290 -21.59 -19.02 -2.42
N LYS A 291 -21.88 -19.30 -1.15
CA LYS A 291 -21.96 -20.65 -0.58
C LYS A 291 -23.38 -21.08 -0.20
N GLU A 292 -24.35 -20.19 -0.32
CA GLU A 292 -25.78 -20.52 -0.33
C GLU A 292 -26.22 -20.72 -1.78
#